data_AF-A0A963RMM1-F1
#
_entry.id   AF-A0A963RMM1-F1
#
_cell.length_a   1.000
_cell.length_b   1.000
_cell.length_c   1.000
_cell.angle_alpha   90.00
_cell.angle_beta   90.00
_cell.angle_gamma   90.00
#
_symmetry.space_group_name_H-M   'P 1'
#
loop_
_entity.id
_entity.type
_entity.pdbx_description
1 polymer ?
#
loop_
_entity_poly.entity_id
_entity_poly.type
_entity_poly.pdbx_seq_one_letter_code
_entity_poly.pdbx_strand_id
1 'polypeptide(L)'
;MTLPSPLDNPANAAHAWARYRRLMRFMLAFTVLVVMVALGVIWWQVDDVSPHFFIATALGIGFSMLLMSALMGLVFLSAGTGHDGSVQHSLDDLDPHAPRVDRRNVGWKE
;
A
#
# COMPACT_ATOMS: atom_id res chain seq x y z
N MET A 1 -2.96 -31.37 1.60
CA MET A 1 -2.98 -30.68 2.92
C MET A 1 -2.24 -29.37 2.70
N THR A 2 -2.94 -28.23 2.73
CA THR A 2 -2.35 -26.91 2.45
C THR A 2 -1.38 -26.55 3.57
N LEU A 3 -0.16 -26.11 3.21
CA LEU A 3 0.80 -25.61 4.18
C LEU A 3 0.20 -24.42 4.96
N PRO A 4 0.50 -24.29 6.27
CA PRO A 4 0.01 -23.18 7.08
C PRO A 4 0.35 -21.84 6.44
N SER A 5 -0.65 -20.97 6.32
CA SER A 5 -0.47 -19.64 5.75
C SER A 5 0.48 -18.82 6.65
N PRO A 6 1.53 -18.18 6.11
CA PRO A 6 2.40 -17.28 6.88
C PRO A 6 1.67 -16.12 7.59
N LEU A 7 0.39 -15.88 7.28
CA LEU A 7 -0.52 -14.93 7.91
C LEU A 7 -1.21 -15.44 9.18
N ASP A 8 -1.14 -16.74 9.50
CA ASP A 8 -1.63 -17.28 10.79
C ASP A 8 -0.71 -16.92 11.96
N ASN A 9 0.43 -16.27 11.67
CA ASN A 9 1.35 -15.77 12.68
C ASN A 9 1.05 -14.30 13.04
N PRO A 10 0.43 -14.01 14.20
CA PRO A 10 0.05 -12.66 14.60
C PRO A 10 1.25 -11.71 14.74
N ALA A 11 2.46 -12.23 14.93
CA ALA A 11 3.68 -11.43 15.04
C ALA A 11 4.05 -10.74 13.69
N ASN A 12 3.85 -11.43 12.56
CA ASN A 12 4.19 -10.90 11.24
C ASN A 12 3.21 -9.80 10.80
N ALA A 13 1.91 -10.01 11.02
CA ALA A 13 0.87 -9.01 10.74
C ALA A 13 1.05 -7.75 11.60
N ALA A 14 1.38 -7.90 12.88
CA ALA A 14 1.65 -6.78 13.77
C ALA A 14 2.85 -5.94 13.33
N HIS A 15 3.93 -6.59 12.87
CA HIS A 15 5.12 -5.89 12.37
C HIS A 15 4.84 -5.11 11.08
N ALA A 16 4.10 -5.70 10.13
CA ALA A 16 3.71 -5.04 8.89
C ALA A 16 2.81 -3.82 9.15
N TRP A 17 1.85 -3.94 10.07
CA TRP A 17 0.96 -2.84 10.46
C TRP A 17 1.69 -1.70 11.18
N ALA A 18 2.70 -2.02 11.99
CA ALA A 18 3.52 -1.00 12.65
C ALA A 18 4.28 -0.12 11.63
N ARG A 19 4.80 -0.73 10.56
CA ARG A 19 5.46 0.00 9.46
C ARG A 19 4.49 0.88 8.69
N TYR A 20 3.32 0.35 8.33
CA TYR A 20 2.27 1.12 7.65
C TYR A 20 1.86 2.35 8.45
N ARG A 21 1.60 2.21 9.75
CA ARG A 21 1.24 3.35 10.61
C ARG A 21 2.36 4.39 10.73
N ARG A 22 3.62 3.96 10.75
CA ARG A 22 4.77 4.88 10.76
C ARG A 22 4.79 5.70 9.46
N LEU A 23 4.63 5.06 8.30
CA LEU A 23 4.56 5.74 7.01
C LEU A 23 3.38 6.71 6.93
N MET A 24 2.19 6.29 7.36
CA MET A 24 1.00 7.14 7.37
C MET A 24 1.15 8.37 8.25
N ARG A 25 1.87 8.28 9.37
CA ARG A 25 2.21 9.45 10.20
C ARG A 25 3.11 10.46 9.48
N PHE A 26 4.09 9.97 8.72
CA PHE A 26 4.93 10.85 7.90
C PHE A 26 4.13 11.50 6.78
N MET A 27 3.28 10.74 6.09
CA MET A 27 2.38 11.28 5.07
C MET A 27 1.41 12.31 5.64
N LEU A 28 0.88 12.09 6.85
CA LEU A 28 0.06 13.08 7.54
C LEU A 28 0.82 14.37 7.82
N ALA A 29 2.02 14.29 8.39
CA ALA A 29 2.84 15.46 8.67
C ALA A 29 3.16 16.24 7.38
N PHE A 30 3.49 15.53 6.30
CA PHE A 30 3.74 16.15 5.00
C PHE A 30 2.49 16.83 4.42
N THR A 31 1.34 16.16 4.42
CA THR A 31 0.08 16.75 3.94
C THR A 31 -0.30 17.98 4.76
N VAL A 32 -0.17 17.93 6.09
CA VAL A 32 -0.43 19.10 6.95
C VAL A 32 0.52 20.25 6.59
N LEU A 33 1.81 19.98 6.39
CA LEU A 33 2.77 20.99 5.97
C LEU A 33 2.36 21.66 4.65
N VAL A 34 2.02 20.86 3.63
CA VAL A 34 1.60 21.36 2.31
C VAL A 34 0.32 22.19 2.41
N VAL A 35 -0.68 21.71 3.15
CA VAL A 35 -1.95 22.44 3.36
C VAL A 35 -1.69 23.76 4.08
N MET A 36 -0.88 23.77 5.14
CA MET A 36 -0.52 24.99 5.86
C MET A 36 0.15 26.03 4.96
N VAL A 37 1.10 25.59 4.11
CA VAL A 37 1.75 26.46 3.13
C VAL A 37 0.74 27.00 2.12
N ALA A 38 -0.12 26.15 1.56
CA ALA A 38 -1.12 26.56 0.58
C ALA A 38 -2.11 27.58 1.16
N LEU A 39 -2.63 27.35 2.37
CA LEU A 39 -3.51 28.30 3.04
C LEU A 39 -2.78 29.59 3.42
N GLY A 40 -1.52 29.53 3.83
CA GLY A 40 -0.71 30.71 4.12
C GLY A 40 -0.50 31.60 2.88
N VAL A 41 -0.30 30.98 1.71
CA VAL A 41 -0.22 31.70 0.43
C VAL A 41 -1.56 32.38 0.10
N ILE A 42 -2.68 31.66 0.25
CA ILE A 42 -4.02 32.22 0.01
C ILE A 42 -4.29 33.38 0.96
N TRP A 43 -3.95 33.22 2.24
CA TRP A 43 -4.15 34.24 3.27
C TRP A 43 -3.40 35.54 2.96
N TRP A 44 -2.24 35.48 2.28
CA TRP A 44 -1.50 36.68 1.91
C TRP A 44 -2.02 37.34 0.62
N GLN A 45 -2.65 36.59 -0.27
CA GLN A 45 -3.07 37.10 -1.58
C GLN A 45 -4.51 37.57 -1.63
N VAL A 46 -5.38 37.05 -0.76
CA VAL A 46 -6.83 37.25 -0.86
C VAL A 46 -7.36 37.87 0.43
N ASP A 47 -7.78 39.13 0.32
CA ASP A 47 -8.55 39.82 1.36
C ASP A 47 -10.03 39.42 1.28
N ASP A 48 -10.70 39.35 2.43
CA ASP A 48 -12.17 39.20 2.58
C ASP A 48 -12.78 37.79 2.33
N VAL A 49 -12.01 36.72 2.59
CA VAL A 49 -12.51 35.33 2.46
C VAL A 49 -13.10 34.79 3.77
N SER A 50 -14.29 34.19 3.70
CA SER A 50 -14.94 33.56 4.86
C SER A 50 -14.08 32.45 5.49
N PRO A 51 -14.01 32.35 6.84
CA PRO A 51 -13.28 31.29 7.53
C PRO A 51 -13.67 29.86 7.11
N HIS A 52 -14.94 29.66 6.70
CA HIS A 52 -15.45 28.37 6.25
C HIS A 52 -14.74 27.86 5.00
N PHE A 53 -14.30 28.75 4.12
CA PHE A 53 -13.57 28.39 2.91
C PHE A 53 -12.23 27.72 3.23
N PHE A 54 -11.49 28.26 4.20
CA PHE A 54 -10.20 27.71 4.61
C PHE A 54 -10.39 26.31 5.20
N ILE A 55 -11.40 26.13 6.06
CA ILE A 55 -11.69 24.83 6.68
C ILE A 55 -12.13 23.81 5.63
N ALA A 56 -13.04 24.18 4.72
CA ALA A 56 -13.52 23.30 3.65
C ALA A 56 -12.39 22.90 2.70
N THR A 57 -11.54 23.85 2.31
CA THR A 57 -10.39 23.61 1.43
C THR A 57 -9.35 22.73 2.10
N ALA A 58 -9.02 23.01 3.36
CA ALA A 58 -8.09 22.21 4.15
C ALA A 58 -8.57 20.77 4.31
N LEU A 59 -9.85 20.59 4.65
CA LEU A 59 -10.45 19.27 4.77
C LEU A 59 -10.50 18.55 3.42
N GLY A 60 -10.94 19.21 2.35
CA GLY A 60 -11.04 18.59 1.03
C GLY A 60 -9.68 18.12 0.50
N ILE A 61 -8.69 19.01 0.47
CA ILE A 61 -7.36 18.69 -0.03
C ILE A 61 -6.63 17.73 0.92
N GLY A 62 -6.66 18.02 2.22
CA GLY A 62 -6.02 17.17 3.22
C GLY A 62 -6.59 15.74 3.22
N PHE A 63 -7.92 15.62 3.22
CA PHE A 63 -8.58 14.31 3.19
C PHE A 63 -8.28 13.53 1.91
N SER A 64 -8.37 14.17 0.73
CA SER A 64 -8.09 13.50 -0.54
C SER A 64 -6.63 13.02 -0.64
N MET A 65 -5.65 13.83 -0.22
CA MET A 65 -4.24 13.44 -0.19
C MET A 65 -3.99 12.27 0.77
N LEU A 66 -4.56 12.31 1.97
CA LEU A 66 -4.44 11.23 2.95
C LEU A 66 -5.11 9.95 2.47
N LEU A 67 -6.29 10.06 1.85
CA LEU A 67 -7.00 8.93 1.29
C LEU A 67 -6.19 8.27 0.18
N MET A 68 -5.67 9.06 -0.77
CA MET A 68 -4.80 8.54 -1.83
C MET A 68 -3.56 7.85 -1.27
N SER A 69 -2.89 8.46 -0.28
CA SER A 69 -1.74 7.85 0.40
C SER A 69 -2.10 6.57 1.15
N ALA A 70 -3.26 6.54 1.83
CA ALA A 70 -3.72 5.37 2.57
C ALA A 70 -3.96 4.19 1.63
N LEU A 71 -4.68 4.43 0.53
CA LEU A 71 -4.96 3.42 -0.48
C LEU A 71 -3.68 2.86 -1.08
N MET A 72 -2.74 3.73 -1.47
CA MET A 72 -1.44 3.28 -1.98
C MET A 72 -0.64 2.48 -0.94
N GLY A 73 -0.65 2.91 0.32
CA GLY A 73 -0.01 2.17 1.40
C GLY A 73 -0.66 0.80 1.69
N LEU A 74 -1.98 0.69 1.56
CA LEU A 74 -2.72 -0.56 1.67
C LEU A 74 -2.36 -1.53 0.53
N VAL A 75 -2.18 -1.03 -0.69
CA VAL A 75 -1.69 -1.84 -1.82
C VAL A 75 -0.32 -2.44 -1.51
N PHE A 76 0.62 -1.66 -0.95
CA PHE A 76 1.93 -2.18 -0.55
C PHE A 76 1.86 -3.20 0.60
N LEU A 77 0.92 -3.02 1.53
CA LEU A 77 0.68 -4.00 2.59
C LEU A 77 0.11 -5.31 2.01
N SER A 78 -0.75 -5.22 1.01
CA SER A 78 -1.33 -6.38 0.31
C SER A 78 -0.24 -7.23 -0.37
N ALA A 79 0.70 -6.61 -1.09
CA ALA A 79 1.80 -7.33 -1.72
C ALA A 79 2.89 -7.78 -0.72
N GLY A 80 3.17 -6.97 0.31
CA GLY A 80 4.25 -7.25 1.27
C GLY A 80 3.94 -8.31 2.32
N THR A 81 2.67 -8.73 2.46
CA THR A 81 2.26 -9.72 3.47
C THR A 81 2.37 -11.17 2.99
N GLY A 82 2.81 -11.41 1.75
CA GLY A 82 3.04 -12.76 1.22
C GLY A 82 1.75 -13.50 0.80
N HIS A 83 0.64 -12.77 0.64
CA HIS A 83 -0.65 -13.35 0.23
C HIS A 83 -0.57 -13.95 -1.18
N ASP A 84 0.04 -13.23 -2.11
CA ASP A 84 0.33 -13.61 -3.49
C ASP A 84 1.51 -14.57 -3.63
N GLY A 85 2.51 -14.48 -2.74
CA GLY A 85 3.63 -15.44 -2.68
C GLY A 85 3.27 -16.82 -2.12
N SER A 86 2.14 -16.95 -1.41
CA SER A 86 1.67 -18.23 -0.85
C SER A 86 0.92 -19.11 -1.85
N VAL A 87 0.66 -18.61 -3.04
CA VAL A 87 0.13 -19.42 -4.15
C VAL A 87 1.27 -20.28 -4.66
N GLN A 88 1.43 -21.47 -4.07
CA GLN A 88 2.20 -22.54 -4.67
C GLN A 88 1.60 -22.82 -6.05
N HIS A 89 2.36 -22.51 -7.11
CA HIS A 89 2.10 -23.06 -8.44
C HIS A 89 2.47 -24.53 -8.45
N SER A 90 1.74 -25.35 -7.69
CA SER A 90 1.78 -26.79 -7.85
C SER A 90 0.91 -27.18 -9.04
N LEU A 91 1.35 -26.81 -10.24
CA LEU A 91 0.86 -27.49 -11.45
C LEU A 91 1.24 -28.98 -11.39
N ASP A 92 2.33 -29.30 -10.69
CA ASP A 92 2.81 -30.65 -10.44
C ASP A 92 1.92 -31.47 -9.47
N ASP A 93 1.09 -30.81 -8.64
CA ASP A 93 0.15 -31.52 -7.73
C ASP A 93 -1.24 -31.75 -8.37
N LEU A 94 -1.55 -31.08 -9.49
CA LEU A 94 -2.82 -31.21 -10.20
C LEU A 94 -2.82 -32.37 -11.20
N ASP A 95 -1.65 -32.81 -11.67
CA ASP A 95 -1.47 -33.99 -12.53
C ASP A 95 -0.37 -34.91 -11.98
N PRO A 96 -0.72 -35.93 -11.17
CA PRO A 96 0.21 -36.92 -10.64
C PRO A 96 0.97 -37.73 -11.71
N HIS A 97 0.54 -37.65 -12.97
CA HIS A 97 1.14 -38.36 -14.10
C HIS A 97 1.90 -37.44 -15.06
N ALA A 98 2.05 -36.15 -14.72
CA ALA A 98 2.85 -35.24 -15.51
C ALA A 98 4.32 -35.74 -15.59
N PRO A 99 4.89 -35.90 -16.79
CA PRO A 99 6.28 -36.32 -16.93
C PRO A 99 7.18 -35.27 -16.28
N ARG A 100 8.17 -35.70 -15.47
CA ARG A 100 9.16 -34.79 -14.87
C ARG A 100 9.94 -34.11 -15.99
N VAL A 101 9.57 -32.88 -16.32
CA VAL A 101 10.31 -32.09 -17.31
C VAL A 101 11.62 -31.66 -16.67
N ASP A 102 12.72 -32.31 -17.04
CA ASP A 102 14.06 -31.87 -16.65
C ASP A 102 14.39 -30.56 -17.36
N ARG A 103 14.15 -29.44 -16.66
CA ARG A 103 14.42 -28.09 -17.15
C ARG A 103 15.90 -27.83 -17.49
N ARG A 104 16.82 -28.68 -17.04
CA ARG A 104 18.26 -28.55 -17.37
C ARG A 104 18.56 -28.90 -18.83
N ASN A 105 17.65 -29.60 -19.51
CA ASN A 105 17.82 -30.04 -20.89
C ASN A 105 16.99 -29.23 -21.88
N VAL A 106 16.31 -28.17 -21.41
CA VAL A 106 15.53 -27.27 -22.27
C VAL A 106 16.50 -26.31 -22.93
N GLY A 107 17.22 -26.82 -23.93
CA GLY A 107 17.92 -25.99 -24.90
C GLY A 107 16.86 -25.17 -25.63
N TRP A 108 16.91 -23.85 -25.45
CA TRP A 108 16.12 -22.90 -26.22
C TRP A 108 16.46 -23.13 -27.70
N LYS A 109 15.54 -23.74 -28.44
CA LYS A 109 15.61 -23.75 -29.90
C LYS A 109 15.10 -22.39 -30.35
N GLU A 110 15.99 -21.65 -31.01
CA GLU A 110 15.66 -20.45 -31.79
C GLU A 110 14.60 -20.74 -32.86
#